data_AF-A0A958AJ58-F1
#
_entry.id   AF-A0A958AJ58-F1
#
_cell.length_a   1.000
_cell.length_b   1.000
_cell.length_c   1.000
_cell.angle_alpha   90.00
_cell.angle_beta   90.00
_cell.angle_gamma   90.00
#
_symmetry.space_group_name_H-M   'P 1'
#
loop_
_entity.id
_entity.type
_entity.pdbx_description
1 polymer ?
#
loop_
_entity_poly.entity_id
_entity_poly.type
_entity_poly.pdbx_seq_one_letter_code
_entity_poly.pdbx_strand_id
1 'polypeptide(L)'
;GFGYDANVPPSSFTGTASAFVDEDTFERLGGSSDYSAVALRVVGTDAQIADIEYVRAIADSVADKIEKSGVAVQRVQVFRPGRLPLQDLFDAISLILTPLGVLALVLGSFLVINTMSALMSQQTRQIGVMKAVGAKRAQVTRMYLGAVIIYSLLALATAIPLTMLLATALERFLGGFINLTTPGYVMPTNVLLVQVGIGLMIPLLAALWPVIRGTAISVREAISDYGVGKGQYGSSRLDRLMAMLQGLSQPVKISLRNTFRRRARLILTLITLVMGGMIFMTVGSVRSSLQGRVEEVLAYNKFDIQVVFGRAYRSNKIEPALRAIPGIAAIESWANGSAIRIRPDGTESDPISVTALPADSTMVGPTMVSGRWLVPSDQNAIVLSQSVLTDEPDIALGSQVTLSIDDKERLWTVVGFAQTTEFGGSVSGYVTDRYFAEITNRV
;
A
#
# COMPACT_ATOMS: atom_id res chain seq x y z
N GLY A 1 5.60 30.47 -17.77
CA GLY A 1 4.60 30.37 -16.68
C GLY A 1 4.87 29.11 -15.89
N PHE A 2 4.20 28.91 -14.75
CA PHE A 2 4.26 27.63 -14.03
C PHE A 2 3.14 26.72 -14.53
N GLY A 3 3.49 25.47 -14.84
CA GLY A 3 2.56 24.43 -15.26
C GLY A 3 2.61 23.26 -14.29
N TYR A 4 1.50 22.54 -14.20
CA TYR A 4 1.39 21.31 -13.41
C TYR A 4 1.50 20.11 -14.35
N ASP A 5 2.42 19.19 -14.09
CA ASP A 5 2.62 17.95 -14.84
C ASP A 5 2.46 16.74 -13.91
N ALA A 6 1.40 15.96 -14.15
CA ALA A 6 1.07 14.78 -13.36
C ALA A 6 1.97 13.56 -13.66
N ASN A 7 2.79 13.63 -14.72
CA ASN A 7 3.66 12.52 -15.14
C ASN A 7 5.06 12.61 -14.52
N VAL A 8 5.38 13.70 -13.83
CA VAL A 8 6.71 13.93 -13.25
C VAL A 8 6.61 13.94 -11.73
N PRO A 9 7.44 13.14 -11.02
CA PRO A 9 7.49 13.18 -9.57
C PRO A 9 7.90 14.58 -9.06
N PRO A 10 7.48 14.96 -7.83
CA PRO A 10 7.84 16.24 -7.25
C PRO A 10 9.34 16.53 -7.29
N SER A 11 9.72 17.79 -7.48
CA SER A 11 11.14 18.20 -7.37
C SER A 11 11.71 18.00 -5.97
N SER A 12 10.87 17.96 -4.94
CA SER A 12 11.28 17.57 -3.58
C SER A 12 11.66 16.09 -3.47
N PHE A 13 11.18 15.24 -4.38
CA PHE A 13 11.56 13.83 -4.48
C PHE A 13 12.79 13.63 -5.37
N THR A 14 12.84 14.31 -6.51
CA THR A 14 13.90 14.09 -7.52
C THR A 14 15.10 15.02 -7.37
N GLY A 15 14.96 16.11 -6.62
CA GLY A 15 15.95 17.20 -6.57
C GLY A 15 16.01 18.04 -7.86
N THR A 16 15.18 17.71 -8.86
CA THR A 16 15.19 18.34 -10.20
C THR A 16 13.85 18.97 -10.54
N ALA A 17 13.88 20.18 -11.09
CA ALA A 17 12.70 20.84 -11.66
C ALA A 17 12.59 20.54 -13.15
N SER A 18 11.35 20.40 -13.65
CA SER A 18 11.06 20.25 -15.07
C SER A 18 10.48 21.53 -15.66
N ALA A 19 10.82 21.83 -16.91
CA ALA A 19 10.33 23.00 -17.63
C ALA A 19 10.07 22.64 -19.11
N PHE A 20 9.13 23.35 -19.71
CA PHE A 20 8.80 23.24 -21.13
C PHE A 20 9.15 24.55 -21.83
N VAL A 21 9.82 24.43 -22.96
CA VAL A 21 10.17 25.54 -23.86
C VAL A 21 9.88 25.10 -25.29
N ASP A 22 9.64 26.07 -26.17
CA ASP A 22 9.64 25.82 -27.62
C ASP A 22 11.04 25.45 -28.12
N GLU A 23 11.10 24.83 -29.30
CA GLU A 23 12.32 24.33 -29.95
C GLU A 23 13.35 25.45 -30.16
N ASP A 24 12.93 26.59 -30.72
CA ASP A 24 13.79 27.76 -30.94
C ASP A 24 14.44 28.26 -29.63
N THR A 25 13.66 28.28 -28.55
CA THR A 25 14.15 28.68 -27.22
C THR A 25 15.06 27.61 -26.62
N PHE A 26 14.78 26.31 -26.82
CA PHE A 26 15.64 25.22 -26.36
C PHE A 26 17.03 25.30 -27.00
N GLU A 27 17.11 25.54 -28.32
CA GLU A 27 18.37 25.74 -29.04
C GLU A 27 19.14 26.96 -28.51
N ARG A 28 18.45 28.08 -28.28
CA ARG A 28 19.05 29.29 -27.70
C ARG A 28 19.60 29.07 -26.29
N LEU A 29 19.05 28.13 -25.53
CA LEU A 29 19.54 27.74 -24.21
C LEU A 29 20.71 26.74 -24.28
N GLY A 30 21.17 26.38 -25.48
CA GLY A 30 22.26 25.44 -25.72
C GLY A 30 21.81 23.98 -25.87
N GLY A 31 20.51 23.75 -26.03
CA GLY A 31 19.96 22.44 -26.42
C GLY A 31 20.29 22.08 -27.87
N SER A 32 20.22 20.80 -28.20
CA SER A 32 20.37 20.34 -29.60
C SER A 32 19.03 20.45 -30.34
N SER A 33 19.10 20.74 -31.64
CA SER A 33 17.97 20.63 -32.58
C SER A 33 17.70 19.18 -33.00
N ASP A 34 18.59 18.25 -32.64
CA ASP A 34 18.42 16.83 -32.92
C ASP A 34 17.36 16.22 -32.00
N TYR A 35 16.38 15.52 -32.59
CA TYR A 35 15.37 14.79 -31.84
C TYR A 35 16.00 13.60 -31.10
N SER A 36 15.78 13.55 -29.77
CA SER A 36 16.24 12.45 -28.91
C SER A 36 15.15 11.44 -28.56
N ALA A 37 13.88 11.76 -28.85
CA ALA A 37 12.74 10.89 -28.58
C ALA A 37 11.57 11.17 -29.54
N VAL A 38 10.74 10.16 -29.78
CA VAL A 38 9.48 10.28 -30.53
C VAL A 38 8.34 9.72 -29.67
N ALA A 39 7.32 10.54 -29.41
CA ALA A 39 6.11 10.11 -28.72
C ALA A 39 5.07 9.62 -29.73
N LEU A 40 4.51 8.43 -29.51
CA LEU A 40 3.58 7.78 -30.44
C LEU A 40 2.27 7.44 -29.73
N ARG A 41 1.16 7.60 -30.45
CA ARG A 41 -0.17 7.19 -29.99
C ARG A 41 -0.70 6.07 -30.88
N VAL A 42 -0.94 4.91 -30.27
CA VAL A 42 -1.52 3.76 -30.95
C VAL A 42 -3.03 3.96 -31.16
N VAL A 43 -3.52 3.57 -32.33
CA VAL A 43 -4.95 3.55 -32.68
C VAL A 43 -5.42 2.10 -32.70
N GLY A 44 -6.60 1.83 -32.12
CA GLY A 44 -7.21 0.51 -32.03
C GLY A 44 -8.56 0.56 -31.31
N THR A 45 -9.19 -0.59 -31.11
CA THR A 45 -10.35 -0.71 -30.22
C THR A 45 -9.94 -0.55 -28.75
N ASP A 46 -10.86 -0.21 -27.86
CA ASP A 46 -10.55 -0.06 -26.42
C ASP A 46 -9.92 -1.34 -25.83
N ALA A 47 -10.38 -2.52 -26.28
CA ALA A 47 -9.81 -3.80 -25.86
C ALA A 47 -8.37 -4.00 -26.35
N GLN A 48 -8.05 -3.58 -27.59
CA GLN A 48 -6.70 -3.66 -28.15
C GLN A 48 -5.76 -2.65 -27.49
N ILE A 49 -6.21 -1.42 -27.26
CA ILE A 49 -5.39 -0.40 -26.59
C ILE A 49 -5.13 -0.80 -25.14
N ALA A 50 -6.06 -1.51 -24.49
CA ALA A 50 -5.87 -2.06 -23.15
C ALA A 50 -4.92 -3.27 -23.08
N ASP A 51 -4.62 -3.92 -24.22
CA ASP A 51 -3.73 -5.07 -24.30
C ASP A 51 -2.27 -4.61 -24.51
N ILE A 52 -1.45 -4.86 -23.49
CA ILE A 52 -0.03 -4.47 -23.53
C ILE A 52 0.74 -5.19 -24.64
N GLU A 53 0.39 -6.45 -24.94
CA GLU A 53 1.09 -7.24 -25.97
C GLU A 53 0.80 -6.67 -27.36
N TYR A 54 -0.43 -6.19 -27.60
CA TYR A 54 -0.78 -5.50 -28.83
C TYR A 54 0.02 -4.19 -29.00
N VAL A 55 0.09 -3.37 -27.94
CA VAL A 55 0.84 -2.11 -27.98
C VAL A 55 2.35 -2.36 -28.13
N ARG A 56 2.89 -3.38 -27.45
CA ARG A 56 4.30 -3.77 -27.53
C ARG A 56 4.66 -4.26 -28.92
N ALA A 57 3.85 -5.12 -29.55
CA ALA A 57 4.10 -5.58 -30.92
C ALA A 57 4.18 -4.43 -31.94
N ILE A 58 3.36 -3.38 -31.76
CA ILE A 58 3.44 -2.17 -32.58
C ILE A 58 4.70 -1.37 -32.27
N ALA A 59 5.06 -1.24 -31.00
CA ALA A 59 6.26 -0.54 -30.57
C ALA A 59 7.53 -1.19 -31.14
N ASP A 60 7.60 -2.53 -31.10
CA ASP A 60 8.70 -3.31 -31.69
C ASP A 60 8.77 -3.12 -33.21
N SER A 61 7.62 -3.15 -33.89
CA SER A 61 7.55 -2.89 -35.34
C SER A 61 8.02 -1.47 -35.72
N VAL A 62 7.80 -0.49 -34.84
CA VAL A 62 8.29 0.87 -35.03
C VAL A 62 9.80 0.94 -34.81
N ALA A 63 10.31 0.34 -33.74
CA ALA A 63 11.73 0.28 -33.43
C ALA A 63 12.51 -0.35 -34.60
N ASP A 64 12.08 -1.53 -35.05
CA ASP A 64 12.61 -2.23 -36.23
C ASP A 64 12.72 -1.33 -37.45
N LYS A 65 11.70 -0.49 -37.70
CA LYS A 65 11.65 0.38 -38.87
C LYS A 65 12.60 1.56 -38.73
N ILE A 66 12.76 2.10 -37.53
CA ILE A 66 13.72 3.17 -37.23
C ILE A 66 15.15 2.63 -37.36
N GLU A 67 15.42 1.45 -36.80
CA GLU A 67 16.74 0.81 -36.90
C GLU A 67 17.13 0.49 -38.35
N LYS A 68 16.18 -0.03 -39.15
CA LYS A 68 16.39 -0.25 -40.60
C LYS A 68 16.70 1.04 -41.38
N SER A 69 16.38 2.20 -40.83
CA SER A 69 16.75 3.50 -41.42
C SER A 69 18.17 3.96 -41.08
N GLY A 70 18.91 3.17 -40.27
CA GLY A 70 20.28 3.47 -39.83
C GLY A 70 20.35 4.29 -38.55
N VAL A 71 19.24 4.45 -37.81
CA VAL A 71 19.18 5.14 -36.52
C VAL A 71 19.11 4.12 -35.41
N ALA A 72 20.09 4.15 -34.49
CA ALA A 72 20.08 3.25 -33.33
C ALA A 72 18.99 3.65 -32.33
N VAL A 73 18.11 2.72 -31.98
CA VAL A 73 17.06 2.92 -30.97
C VAL A 73 17.60 2.51 -29.61
N GLN A 74 17.80 3.47 -28.71
CA GLN A 74 18.35 3.16 -27.37
C GLN A 74 17.34 2.45 -26.46
N ARG A 75 16.06 2.78 -26.61
CA ARG A 75 14.99 2.26 -25.74
C ARG A 75 13.62 2.48 -26.36
N VAL A 76 12.78 1.46 -26.26
CA VAL A 76 11.34 1.54 -26.47
C VAL A 76 10.65 1.48 -25.11
N GLN A 77 9.89 2.52 -24.75
CA GLN A 77 9.12 2.54 -23.50
C GLN A 77 7.64 2.37 -23.79
N VAL A 78 7.06 1.24 -23.38
CA VAL A 78 5.63 0.97 -23.47
C VAL A 78 4.99 1.20 -22.10
N PHE A 79 4.12 2.20 -22.00
CA PHE A 79 3.36 2.45 -20.77
C PHE A 79 2.22 1.43 -20.64
N ARG A 80 2.08 0.80 -19.46
CA ARG A 80 1.01 -0.18 -19.20
C ARG A 80 -0.36 0.47 -19.40
N PRO A 81 -1.18 0.01 -20.38
CA PRO A 81 -2.49 0.61 -20.63
C PRO A 81 -3.40 0.54 -19.40
N GLY A 82 -4.11 1.65 -19.12
CA GLY A 82 -5.08 1.71 -18.02
C GLY A 82 -4.48 1.72 -16.60
N ARG A 83 -3.14 1.73 -16.44
CA ARG A 83 -2.48 1.93 -15.15
C ARG A 83 -1.80 3.29 -15.10
N LEU A 84 -1.98 4.00 -13.97
CA LEU A 84 -1.25 5.24 -13.70
C LEU A 84 0.20 4.92 -13.30
N PRO A 85 1.18 5.79 -13.61
CA PRO A 85 2.58 5.62 -13.19
C PRO A 85 2.80 5.42 -11.68
N LEU A 86 1.83 5.83 -10.85
CA LEU A 86 1.86 5.71 -9.39
C LEU A 86 0.76 4.77 -8.84
N GLN A 87 0.17 3.91 -9.68
CA GLN A 87 -0.93 3.01 -9.28
C GLN A 87 -0.55 2.12 -8.10
N ASP A 88 0.66 1.55 -8.11
CA ASP A 88 1.11 0.63 -7.05
C ASP A 88 1.16 1.29 -5.66
N LEU A 89 1.45 2.61 -5.62
CA LEU A 89 1.41 3.38 -4.38
C LEU A 89 -0.03 3.53 -3.87
N PHE A 90 -0.98 3.81 -4.76
CA PHE A 90 -2.40 3.89 -4.39
C PHE A 90 -2.95 2.54 -3.94
N ASP A 91 -2.52 1.45 -4.59
CA ASP A 91 -2.90 0.10 -4.22
C ASP A 91 -2.34 -0.26 -2.83
N ALA A 92 -1.09 0.09 -2.54
CA ALA A 92 -0.49 -0.11 -1.22
C ALA A 92 -1.20 0.68 -0.11
N ILE A 93 -1.55 1.94 -0.36
CA ILE A 93 -2.33 2.75 0.60
C ILE A 93 -3.72 2.12 0.81
N SER A 94 -4.37 1.68 -0.28
CA SER A 94 -5.68 1.04 -0.24
C SER A 94 -5.66 -0.28 0.53
N LEU A 95 -4.58 -1.05 0.39
CA LEU A 95 -4.35 -2.31 1.11
C LEU A 95 -4.25 -2.11 2.62
N ILE A 96 -3.74 -0.95 3.07
CA ILE A 96 -3.66 -0.60 4.49
C ILE A 96 -4.98 -0.03 5.01
N LEU A 97 -5.60 0.90 4.27
CA LEU A 97 -6.79 1.62 4.73
C LEU A 97 -8.05 0.77 4.70
N THR A 98 -8.20 -0.13 3.72
CA THR A 98 -9.42 -0.93 3.56
C THR A 98 -9.66 -1.86 4.75
N PRO A 99 -8.67 -2.68 5.20
CA PRO A 99 -8.84 -3.51 6.39
C PRO A 99 -9.11 -2.70 7.65
N LEU A 100 -8.45 -1.54 7.82
CA LEU A 100 -8.70 -0.64 8.95
C LEU A 100 -10.15 -0.12 8.96
N GLY A 101 -10.68 0.26 7.79
CA GLY A 101 -12.07 0.66 7.64
C GLY A 101 -13.04 -0.47 7.98
N VAL A 102 -12.76 -1.69 7.52
CA VAL A 102 -13.56 -2.89 7.86
C VAL A 102 -13.54 -3.15 9.37
N LEU A 103 -12.36 -3.09 10.01
CA LEU A 103 -12.24 -3.25 11.46
C LEU A 103 -13.05 -2.18 12.22
N ALA A 104 -13.00 -0.92 11.78
CA ALA A 104 -13.78 0.15 12.37
C ALA A 104 -15.30 -0.08 12.24
N LEU A 105 -15.77 -0.56 11.09
CA LEU A 105 -17.18 -0.94 10.87
C LEU A 105 -17.61 -2.08 11.79
N VAL A 106 -16.77 -3.10 11.95
CA VAL A 106 -17.03 -4.22 12.87
C VAL A 106 -17.16 -3.68 14.29
N LEU A 107 -16.21 -2.88 14.77
CA LEU A 107 -16.29 -2.25 16.08
C LEU A 107 -17.57 -1.43 16.27
N GLY A 108 -17.92 -0.60 15.30
CA GLY A 108 -19.16 0.18 15.31
C GLY A 108 -20.40 -0.71 15.45
N SER A 109 -20.43 -1.83 14.74
CA SER A 109 -21.51 -2.83 14.84
C SER A 109 -21.65 -3.39 16.26
N PHE A 110 -20.54 -3.71 16.90
CA PHE A 110 -20.53 -4.19 18.29
C PHE A 110 -20.99 -3.12 19.28
N LEU A 111 -20.62 -1.85 19.05
CA LEU A 111 -21.12 -0.75 19.87
C LEU A 111 -22.64 -0.61 19.75
N VAL A 112 -23.20 -0.76 18.55
CA VAL A 112 -24.66 -0.77 18.33
C VAL A 112 -25.31 -1.96 19.04
N ILE A 113 -24.75 -3.16 18.92
CA ILE A 113 -25.25 -4.36 19.63
C ILE A 113 -25.27 -4.11 21.14
N ASN A 114 -24.19 -3.59 21.70
CA ASN A 114 -24.05 -3.28 23.13
C ASN A 114 -25.11 -2.27 23.57
N THR A 115 -25.24 -1.18 22.82
CA THR A 115 -26.16 -0.09 23.12
C THR A 115 -27.61 -0.55 23.07
N MET A 116 -27.99 -1.25 22.00
CA MET A 116 -29.35 -1.78 21.84
C MET A 116 -29.66 -2.85 22.89
N SER A 117 -28.69 -3.72 23.21
CA SER A 117 -28.86 -4.71 24.28
C SER A 117 -29.11 -4.05 25.65
N ALA A 118 -28.36 -2.98 25.95
CA ALA A 118 -28.55 -2.21 27.16
C ALA A 118 -29.93 -1.51 27.18
N LEU A 119 -30.31 -0.86 26.08
CA LEU A 119 -31.60 -0.18 25.92
C LEU A 119 -32.78 -1.15 26.10
N MET A 120 -32.74 -2.32 25.46
CA MET A 120 -33.77 -3.36 25.63
C MET A 120 -33.88 -3.83 27.08
N SER A 121 -32.75 -4.00 27.76
CA SER A 121 -32.73 -4.40 29.17
C SER A 121 -33.32 -3.33 30.09
N GLN A 122 -33.05 -2.05 29.83
CA GLN A 122 -33.58 -0.94 30.62
C GLN A 122 -35.09 -0.73 30.37
N GLN A 123 -35.55 -0.98 29.15
CA GLN A 123 -36.94 -0.76 28.74
C GLN A 123 -37.82 -2.01 28.81
N THR A 124 -37.35 -3.10 29.43
CA THR A 124 -38.10 -4.36 29.54
C THR A 124 -39.50 -4.15 30.16
N ARG A 125 -39.61 -3.36 31.23
CA ARG A 125 -40.90 -3.05 31.87
C ARG A 125 -41.83 -2.25 30.94
N GLN A 126 -41.30 -1.29 30.19
CA GLN A 126 -42.05 -0.50 29.22
C GLN A 126 -42.59 -1.38 28.08
N ILE A 127 -41.76 -2.30 27.57
CA ILE A 127 -42.16 -3.31 26.59
C ILE A 127 -43.28 -4.21 27.16
N GLY A 128 -43.18 -4.59 28.44
CA GLY A 128 -44.22 -5.33 29.15
C GLY A 128 -45.56 -4.60 29.19
N VAL A 129 -45.55 -3.31 29.53
CA VAL A 129 -46.76 -2.45 29.55
C VAL A 129 -47.36 -2.32 28.14
N MET A 130 -46.57 -2.05 27.11
CA MET A 130 -47.06 -1.96 25.73
C MET A 130 -47.75 -3.26 25.29
N LYS A 131 -47.15 -4.42 25.61
CA LYS A 131 -47.73 -5.73 25.29
C LYS A 131 -48.97 -6.06 26.12
N ALA A 132 -49.06 -5.58 27.37
CA ALA A 132 -50.24 -5.74 28.22
C ALA A 132 -51.46 -4.98 27.67
N VAL A 133 -51.24 -3.83 27.04
CA VAL A 133 -52.28 -3.02 26.37
C VAL A 133 -52.61 -3.56 24.96
N GLY A 134 -51.96 -4.64 24.51
CA GLY A 134 -52.28 -5.35 23.27
C GLY A 134 -51.30 -5.14 22.11
N ALA A 135 -50.16 -4.48 22.31
CA ALA A 135 -49.17 -4.31 21.25
C ALA A 135 -48.57 -5.66 20.81
N LYS A 136 -48.57 -5.92 19.49
CA LYS A 136 -47.95 -7.13 18.91
C LYS A 136 -46.43 -7.03 18.96
N ARG A 137 -45.73 -8.16 19.10
CA ARG A 137 -44.25 -8.22 19.08
C ARG A 137 -43.65 -7.54 17.84
N ALA A 138 -44.27 -7.74 16.68
CA ALA A 138 -43.82 -7.12 15.43
C ALA A 138 -43.95 -5.59 15.45
N GLN A 139 -44.97 -5.04 16.11
CA GLN A 139 -45.18 -3.59 16.23
C GLN A 139 -44.07 -2.97 17.09
N VAL A 140 -43.78 -3.57 18.24
CA VAL A 140 -42.68 -3.13 19.12
C VAL A 140 -41.31 -3.28 18.41
N THR A 141 -41.10 -4.37 17.68
CA THR A 141 -39.85 -4.60 16.93
C THR A 141 -39.65 -3.55 15.84
N ARG A 142 -40.69 -3.26 15.05
CA ARG A 142 -40.63 -2.20 14.02
C ARG A 142 -40.40 -0.82 14.61
N MET A 143 -40.98 -0.52 15.78
CA MET A 143 -40.77 0.75 16.47
C MET A 143 -39.29 0.95 16.79
N TYR A 144 -38.62 -0.05 17.39
CA TYR A 144 -37.20 0.05 17.72
C TYR A 144 -36.29 0.03 16.49
N LEU A 145 -36.56 -0.81 15.50
CA LEU A 145 -35.79 -0.80 14.25
C LEU A 145 -35.99 0.52 13.48
N GLY A 146 -37.19 1.11 13.54
CA GLY A 146 -37.45 2.45 13.01
C GLY A 146 -36.62 3.52 13.70
N ALA A 147 -36.49 3.45 15.03
CA ALA A 147 -35.59 4.33 15.77
C ALA A 147 -34.13 4.16 15.32
N VAL A 148 -33.66 2.92 15.09
CA VAL A 148 -32.31 2.64 14.55
C VAL A 148 -32.12 3.29 13.19
N ILE A 149 -33.11 3.23 12.30
CA ILE A 149 -33.06 3.90 10.98
C ILE A 149 -32.94 5.41 11.15
N ILE A 150 -33.72 6.02 12.05
CA ILE A 150 -33.64 7.46 12.31
C ILE A 150 -32.24 7.84 12.81
N TYR A 151 -31.69 7.09 13.78
CA TYR A 151 -30.32 7.33 14.23
C TYR A 151 -29.27 7.14 13.14
N SER A 152 -29.47 6.16 12.25
CA SER A 152 -28.58 5.91 11.12
C SER A 152 -28.62 7.05 10.09
N LEU A 153 -29.81 7.61 9.83
CA LEU A 153 -29.97 8.78 8.96
C LEU A 153 -29.31 10.03 9.57
N LEU A 154 -29.48 10.26 10.87
CA LEU A 154 -28.81 11.36 11.58
C LEU A 154 -27.30 11.20 11.58
N ALA A 155 -26.81 9.97 11.77
CA ALA A 155 -25.38 9.66 11.69
C ALA A 155 -24.85 9.87 10.26
N LEU A 156 -25.59 9.49 9.22
CA LEU A 156 -25.19 9.74 7.83
C LEU A 156 -25.15 11.23 7.50
N ALA A 157 -26.11 12.01 8.02
CA ALA A 157 -26.16 13.46 7.81
C ALA A 157 -24.89 14.17 8.33
N THR A 158 -24.26 13.65 9.38
CA THR A 158 -22.99 14.19 9.91
C THR A 158 -21.76 13.49 9.32
N ALA A 159 -21.86 12.20 9.03
CA ALA A 159 -20.75 11.41 8.51
C ALA A 159 -20.36 11.80 7.07
N ILE A 160 -21.32 12.11 6.19
CA ILE A 160 -21.03 12.46 4.80
C ILE A 160 -20.19 13.75 4.71
N PRO A 161 -20.58 14.89 5.32
CA PRO A 161 -19.75 16.10 5.32
C PRO A 161 -18.37 15.88 5.95
N LEU A 162 -18.31 15.12 7.05
CA LEU A 162 -17.05 14.81 7.72
C LEU A 162 -16.13 13.95 6.83
N THR A 163 -16.71 12.98 6.11
CA THR A 163 -15.99 12.14 5.15
C THR A 163 -15.43 12.99 4.01
N MET A 164 -16.24 13.90 3.44
CA MET A 164 -15.76 14.80 2.39
C MET A 164 -14.62 15.70 2.88
N LEU A 165 -14.72 16.25 4.09
CA LEU A 165 -13.67 17.08 4.69
C LEU A 165 -12.38 16.29 4.89
N LEU A 166 -12.46 15.09 5.46
CA LEU A 166 -11.30 14.23 5.70
C LEU A 166 -10.69 13.71 4.38
N ALA A 167 -11.51 13.33 3.41
CA ALA A 167 -11.06 12.88 2.10
C ALA A 167 -10.32 13.99 1.36
N THR A 168 -10.85 15.22 1.38
CA THR A 168 -10.17 16.39 0.79
C THR A 168 -8.86 16.70 1.51
N ALA A 169 -8.83 16.61 2.84
CA ALA A 169 -7.60 16.81 3.61
C ALA A 169 -6.54 15.74 3.29
N LEU A 170 -6.95 14.47 3.19
CA LEU A 170 -6.08 13.36 2.85
C LEU A 170 -5.59 13.45 1.39
N GLU A 171 -6.46 13.83 0.46
CA GLU A 171 -6.10 14.07 -0.93
C GLU A 171 -5.08 15.21 -1.05
N ARG A 172 -5.27 16.34 -0.34
CA ARG A 172 -4.29 17.43 -0.34
C ARG A 172 -2.96 17.02 0.29
N PHE A 173 -3.02 16.24 1.36
CA PHE A 173 -1.84 15.71 2.01
C PHE A 173 -1.07 14.80 1.04
N LEU A 174 -1.70 13.72 0.56
CA LEU A 174 -1.09 12.77 -0.37
C LEU A 174 -0.68 13.45 -1.67
N GLY A 175 -1.55 14.28 -2.24
CA GLY A 175 -1.28 15.04 -3.46
C GLY A 175 -0.09 15.99 -3.32
N GLY A 176 0.07 16.64 -2.16
CA GLY A 176 1.29 17.40 -1.86
C GLY A 176 2.55 16.54 -1.83
N PHE A 177 2.45 15.29 -1.36
CA PHE A 177 3.57 14.34 -1.36
C PHE A 177 3.97 13.86 -2.76
N ILE A 178 3.00 13.59 -3.65
CA ILE A 178 3.27 13.03 -4.98
C ILE A 178 3.10 14.03 -6.13
N ASN A 179 3.10 15.33 -5.82
CA ASN A 179 2.90 16.40 -6.78
C ASN A 179 1.65 16.16 -7.62
N LEU A 180 0.56 15.77 -6.95
CA LEU A 180 -0.76 15.68 -7.54
C LEU A 180 -1.64 16.85 -7.09
N THR A 181 -1.99 17.72 -8.03
CA THR A 181 -2.94 18.81 -7.83
C THR A 181 -4.23 18.42 -8.53
N THR A 182 -5.23 18.02 -7.77
CA THR A 182 -6.57 17.78 -8.31
C THR A 182 -7.36 19.09 -8.29
N PRO A 183 -8.28 19.29 -9.24
CA PRO A 183 -9.21 20.43 -9.22
C PRO A 183 -10.21 20.40 -8.04
N GLY A 184 -10.10 19.41 -7.14
CA GLY A 184 -10.88 19.23 -5.92
C GLY A 184 -11.47 17.81 -5.84
N TYR A 185 -11.51 17.26 -4.62
CA TYR A 185 -12.17 15.98 -4.36
C TYR A 185 -13.66 16.03 -4.73
N VAL A 186 -14.02 15.30 -5.78
CA VAL A 186 -15.43 15.00 -6.09
C VAL A 186 -15.70 13.59 -5.62
N MET A 187 -16.59 13.46 -4.64
CA MET A 187 -16.95 12.16 -4.11
C MET A 187 -17.65 11.32 -5.18
N PRO A 188 -17.08 10.16 -5.59
CA PRO A 188 -17.68 9.34 -6.63
C PRO A 188 -19.07 8.83 -6.19
N THR A 189 -20.05 8.86 -7.10
CA THR A 189 -21.44 8.49 -6.78
C THR A 189 -21.57 7.05 -6.29
N ASN A 190 -20.79 6.14 -6.86
CA ASN A 190 -20.71 4.75 -6.40
C ASN A 190 -20.24 4.64 -4.94
N VAL A 191 -19.22 5.41 -4.54
CA VAL A 191 -18.71 5.42 -3.16
C VAL A 191 -19.76 5.98 -2.20
N LEU A 192 -20.46 7.05 -2.58
CA LEU A 192 -21.55 7.60 -1.79
C LEU A 192 -22.69 6.59 -1.60
N LEU A 193 -23.10 5.90 -2.67
CA LEU A 193 -24.15 4.87 -2.60
C LEU A 193 -23.76 3.70 -1.69
N VAL A 194 -22.51 3.25 -1.78
CA VAL A 194 -21.97 2.20 -0.90
C VAL A 194 -21.94 2.69 0.55
N GLN A 195 -21.49 3.92 0.81
CA GLN A 195 -21.46 4.49 2.16
C GLN A 195 -22.86 4.61 2.77
N VAL A 196 -23.83 5.11 2.01
CA VAL A 196 -25.24 5.20 2.46
C VAL A 196 -25.81 3.81 2.70
N GLY A 197 -25.56 2.87 1.78
CA GLY A 197 -26.00 1.48 1.90
C GLY A 197 -25.46 0.82 3.16
N ILE A 198 -24.14 0.87 3.38
CA ILE A 198 -23.49 0.32 4.58
C ILE A 198 -23.97 1.04 5.84
N GLY A 199 -24.05 2.37 5.81
CA GLY A 199 -24.45 3.20 6.96
C GLY A 199 -25.88 2.96 7.44
N LEU A 200 -26.79 2.53 6.56
CA LEU A 200 -28.15 2.12 6.94
C LEU A 200 -28.24 0.64 7.31
N MET A 201 -27.57 -0.23 6.54
CA MET A 201 -27.71 -1.68 6.68
C MET A 201 -27.00 -2.22 7.93
N ILE A 202 -25.77 -1.77 8.20
CA ILE A 202 -24.95 -2.33 9.28
C ILE A 202 -25.57 -2.08 10.67
N PRO A 203 -25.99 -0.85 11.05
CA PRO A 203 -26.64 -0.63 12.33
C PRO A 203 -27.94 -1.42 12.47
N LEU A 204 -28.70 -1.58 11.38
CA LEU A 204 -29.94 -2.33 11.37
C LEU A 204 -29.69 -3.82 11.62
N LEU A 205 -28.72 -4.42 10.93
CA LEU A 205 -28.29 -5.81 11.12
C LEU A 205 -27.76 -6.05 12.54
N ALA A 206 -26.94 -5.13 13.03
CA ALA A 206 -26.40 -5.16 14.40
C ALA A 206 -27.51 -5.09 15.46
N ALA A 207 -28.50 -4.21 15.28
CA ALA A 207 -29.63 -4.06 16.20
C ALA A 207 -30.67 -5.19 16.09
N LEU A 208 -30.70 -5.92 14.99
CA LEU A 208 -31.74 -6.93 14.71
C LEU A 208 -31.80 -8.00 15.80
N TRP A 209 -30.65 -8.59 16.14
CA TRP A 209 -30.57 -9.63 17.16
C TRP A 209 -31.03 -9.16 18.55
N PRO A 210 -30.47 -8.06 19.14
CA PRO A 210 -30.89 -7.61 20.47
C PRO A 210 -32.35 -7.15 20.50
N VAL A 211 -32.85 -6.48 19.46
CA VAL A 211 -34.25 -6.02 19.40
C VAL A 211 -35.22 -7.21 19.33
N ILE A 212 -34.97 -8.19 18.45
CA ILE A 212 -35.83 -9.38 18.33
C ILE A 212 -35.88 -10.15 19.65
N ARG A 213 -34.74 -10.27 20.34
CA ARG A 213 -34.68 -10.94 21.65
C ARG A 213 -35.37 -10.12 22.75
N GLY A 214 -35.16 -8.81 22.79
CA GLY A 214 -35.75 -7.90 23.77
C GLY A 214 -37.27 -7.85 23.70
N THR A 215 -37.84 -7.84 22.50
CA THR A 215 -39.31 -7.80 22.30
C THR A 215 -39.99 -9.16 22.51
N ALA A 216 -39.22 -10.24 22.55
CA ALA A 216 -39.72 -11.60 22.79
C ALA A 216 -40.17 -11.83 24.24
N ILE A 217 -39.77 -10.98 25.18
CA ILE A 217 -40.07 -11.12 26.61
C ILE A 217 -41.60 -11.10 26.83
N SER A 218 -42.12 -12.02 27.64
CA SER A 218 -43.56 -12.11 27.93
C SER A 218 -44.03 -11.01 28.88
N VAL A 219 -45.32 -10.66 28.85
CA VAL A 219 -45.91 -9.67 29.79
C VAL A 219 -45.64 -10.08 31.24
N ARG A 220 -45.84 -11.36 31.56
CA ARG A 220 -45.53 -11.93 32.87
C ARG A 220 -44.07 -11.69 33.24
N GLU A 221 -43.14 -12.10 32.39
CA GLU A 221 -41.69 -12.00 32.67
C GLU A 221 -41.19 -10.55 32.74
N ALA A 222 -41.84 -9.61 32.05
CA ALA A 222 -41.50 -8.19 32.09
C ALA A 222 -42.04 -7.45 33.32
N ILE A 223 -43.13 -7.94 33.93
CA ILE A 223 -43.79 -7.31 35.10
C ILE A 223 -43.45 -8.04 36.41
N SER A 224 -43.21 -9.35 36.36
CA SER A 224 -42.81 -10.12 37.53
C SER A 224 -41.32 -9.91 37.82
N ASP A 225 -41.00 -9.18 38.89
CA ASP A 225 -39.64 -8.94 39.36
C ASP A 225 -39.02 -10.18 40.04
N TYR A 226 -39.17 -11.37 39.44
CA TYR A 226 -38.51 -12.57 39.96
C TYR A 226 -37.06 -12.62 39.47
N GLY A 227 -36.22 -11.86 40.18
CA GLY A 227 -34.77 -11.74 40.02
C GLY A 227 -33.94 -13.01 40.28
N VAL A 228 -34.51 -14.21 40.18
CA VAL A 228 -33.77 -15.47 40.31
C VAL A 228 -33.83 -16.21 38.99
N GLY A 229 -32.76 -16.08 38.20
CA GLY A 229 -32.67 -16.65 36.86
C GLY A 229 -32.96 -18.14 36.84
N LYS A 230 -33.58 -18.59 35.74
CA LYS A 230 -33.86 -19.99 35.36
C LYS A 230 -32.59 -20.85 35.14
N GLY A 231 -31.55 -20.66 35.95
CA GLY A 231 -30.32 -21.44 35.91
C GLY A 231 -30.39 -22.56 36.95
N GLN A 232 -30.38 -23.81 36.49
CA GLN A 232 -30.19 -24.97 37.37
C GLN A 232 -28.96 -24.75 38.25
N TYR A 233 -29.17 -24.78 39.57
CA TYR A 233 -28.11 -24.73 40.57
C TYR A 233 -27.23 -25.99 40.42
N GLY A 234 -25.91 -25.82 40.28
CA GLY A 234 -24.92 -26.90 40.52
C GLY A 234 -24.52 -27.84 39.38
N SER A 235 -24.97 -27.65 38.12
CA SER A 235 -24.68 -28.61 37.03
C SER A 235 -23.56 -28.21 36.06
N SER A 236 -22.96 -27.02 36.18
CA SER A 236 -22.00 -26.54 35.18
C SER A 236 -20.57 -27.07 35.41
N ARG A 237 -19.89 -27.51 34.34
CA ARG A 237 -18.45 -27.89 34.36
C ARG A 237 -17.55 -26.81 34.97
N LEU A 238 -17.96 -25.54 34.88
CA LEU A 238 -17.28 -24.39 35.51
C LEU A 238 -17.40 -24.38 37.04
N ASP A 239 -18.53 -24.81 37.62
CA ASP A 239 -18.69 -24.91 39.08
C ASP A 239 -17.73 -25.98 39.65
N ARG A 240 -17.49 -27.07 38.91
CA ARG A 240 -16.46 -28.07 39.23
C ARG A 240 -15.03 -27.53 39.11
N LEU A 241 -14.74 -26.78 38.05
CA LEU A 241 -13.42 -26.18 37.84
C LEU A 241 -13.09 -25.12 38.90
N MET A 242 -14.08 -24.32 39.31
CA MET A 242 -13.93 -23.32 40.39
C MET A 242 -13.78 -23.96 41.78
N ALA A 243 -14.32 -25.16 42.01
CA ALA A 243 -14.08 -25.92 43.24
C ALA A 243 -12.62 -26.39 43.37
N MET A 244 -11.88 -26.51 42.25
CA MET A 244 -10.44 -26.83 42.26
C MET A 244 -9.56 -25.60 42.60
N LEU A 245 -10.08 -24.37 42.46
CA LEU A 245 -9.37 -23.12 42.77
C LEU A 245 -9.54 -22.74 44.25
N GLN A 246 -9.03 -23.57 45.15
CA GLN A 246 -9.23 -23.42 46.60
C GLN A 246 -8.61 -22.13 47.17
N GLY A 247 -7.56 -21.57 46.56
CA GLY A 247 -6.80 -20.40 47.05
C GLY A 247 -7.42 -19.01 46.82
N LEU A 248 -8.56 -18.90 46.10
CA LEU A 248 -9.21 -17.59 45.87
C LEU A 248 -10.08 -17.18 47.08
N SER A 249 -10.07 -15.89 47.43
CA SER A 249 -10.94 -15.34 48.49
C SER A 249 -12.43 -15.46 48.12
N GLN A 250 -13.29 -15.60 49.12
CA GLN A 250 -14.73 -15.79 48.93
C GLN A 250 -15.40 -14.72 48.04
N PRO A 251 -15.06 -13.41 48.15
CA PRO A 251 -15.61 -12.38 47.26
C PRO A 251 -15.19 -12.57 45.80
N VAL A 252 -13.95 -12.98 45.54
CA VAL A 252 -13.44 -13.22 44.18
C VAL A 252 -14.15 -14.42 43.55
N LYS A 253 -14.38 -15.50 44.31
CA LYS A 253 -15.15 -16.66 43.84
C LYS A 253 -16.58 -16.27 43.45
N ILE A 254 -17.25 -15.44 44.25
CA ILE A 254 -18.62 -14.97 43.96
C ILE A 254 -18.63 -14.08 42.71
N SER A 255 -17.70 -13.14 42.59
CA SER A 255 -17.59 -12.25 41.43
C SER A 255 -17.27 -13.01 40.13
N LEU A 256 -16.36 -13.98 40.18
CA LEU A 256 -15.99 -14.82 39.04
C LEU A 256 -17.19 -15.67 38.60
N ARG A 257 -17.86 -16.31 39.56
CA ARG A 257 -19.06 -17.13 39.30
C ARG A 257 -20.21 -16.29 38.73
N ASN A 258 -20.43 -15.09 39.27
CA ASN A 258 -21.49 -14.19 38.78
C ASN A 258 -21.21 -13.72 37.33
N THR A 259 -19.95 -13.44 37.02
CA THR A 259 -19.47 -13.04 35.69
C THR A 259 -19.70 -14.16 34.65
N PHE A 260 -19.35 -15.41 34.97
CA PHE A 260 -19.60 -16.56 34.09
C PHE A 260 -21.06 -17.01 34.04
N ARG A 261 -21.91 -16.59 34.99
CA ARG A 261 -23.36 -16.85 34.94
C ARG A 261 -24.04 -16.11 33.80
N ARG A 262 -23.49 -14.95 33.37
CA ARG A 262 -24.00 -14.14 32.24
C ARG A 262 -23.13 -14.27 30.99
N ARG A 263 -22.95 -15.51 30.50
CA ARG A 263 -22.07 -15.87 29.37
C ARG A 263 -22.20 -14.95 28.15
N ALA A 264 -23.42 -14.60 27.75
CA ALA A 264 -23.65 -13.75 26.59
C ALA A 264 -23.10 -12.32 26.79
N ARG A 265 -23.31 -11.71 27.96
CA ARG A 265 -22.78 -10.38 28.27
C ARG A 265 -21.26 -10.40 28.33
N LEU A 266 -20.69 -11.40 29.01
CA LEU A 266 -19.25 -11.57 29.13
C LEU A 266 -18.57 -11.68 27.75
N ILE A 267 -19.09 -12.56 26.89
CA ILE A 267 -18.55 -12.76 25.53
C ILE A 267 -18.60 -11.44 24.76
N LEU A 268 -19.71 -10.72 24.80
CA LEU A 268 -19.89 -9.46 24.09
C LEU A 268 -18.92 -8.36 24.58
N THR A 269 -18.74 -8.22 25.90
CA THR A 269 -17.77 -7.27 26.47
C THR A 269 -16.34 -7.65 26.16
N LEU A 270 -16.01 -8.95 26.21
CA LEU A 270 -14.67 -9.45 25.91
C LEU A 270 -14.33 -9.22 24.44
N ILE A 271 -15.24 -9.55 23.52
CA ILE A 271 -15.07 -9.31 22.10
C ILE A 271 -14.86 -7.81 21.83
N THR A 272 -15.66 -6.94 22.45
CA THR A 272 -15.54 -5.48 22.31
C THR A 272 -14.16 -4.99 22.77
N LEU A 273 -13.69 -5.44 23.94
CA LEU A 273 -12.38 -5.07 24.48
C LEU A 273 -11.23 -5.60 23.62
N VAL A 274 -11.30 -6.86 23.19
CA VAL A 274 -10.30 -7.50 22.34
C VAL A 274 -10.20 -6.77 21.00
N MET A 275 -11.32 -6.45 20.34
CA MET A 275 -11.29 -5.69 19.09
C MET A 275 -10.75 -4.28 19.28
N GLY A 276 -11.10 -3.58 20.37
CA GLY A 276 -10.52 -2.27 20.68
C GLY A 276 -8.99 -2.35 20.80
N GLY A 277 -8.48 -3.35 21.52
CA GLY A 277 -7.05 -3.63 21.62
C GLY A 277 -6.41 -4.01 20.28
N MET A 278 -7.08 -4.85 19.47
CA MET A 278 -6.60 -5.25 18.15
C MET A 278 -6.48 -4.05 17.20
N ILE A 279 -7.46 -3.14 17.17
CA ILE A 279 -7.36 -1.93 16.33
C ILE A 279 -6.19 -1.06 16.79
N PHE A 280 -6.05 -0.84 18.10
CA PHE A 280 -4.94 -0.05 18.64
C PHE A 280 -3.58 -0.64 18.24
N MET A 281 -3.42 -1.96 18.39
CA MET A 281 -2.20 -2.67 17.99
C MET A 281 -1.98 -2.64 16.47
N THR A 282 -3.04 -2.76 15.66
CA THR A 282 -2.94 -2.71 14.20
C THR A 282 -2.46 -1.34 13.73
N VAL A 283 -3.06 -0.25 14.23
CA VAL A 283 -2.63 1.12 13.91
C VAL A 283 -1.20 1.38 14.39
N GLY A 284 -0.84 0.90 15.59
CA GLY A 284 0.52 0.99 16.11
C GLY A 284 1.54 0.23 15.25
N SER A 285 1.20 -0.98 14.80
CA SER A 285 2.04 -1.81 13.95
C SER A 285 2.23 -1.20 12.56
N VAL A 286 1.17 -0.66 11.94
CA VAL A 286 1.26 0.07 10.66
C VAL A 286 2.19 1.28 10.81
N ARG A 287 2.01 2.08 11.86
CA ARG A 287 2.89 3.22 12.15
C ARG A 287 4.35 2.78 12.32
N SER A 288 4.59 1.77 13.15
CA SER A 288 5.94 1.25 13.41
C SER A 288 6.60 0.70 12.14
N SER A 289 5.82 0.06 11.27
CA SER A 289 6.32 -0.50 10.00
C SER A 289 6.70 0.60 9.01
N LEU A 290 5.88 1.65 8.91
CA LEU A 290 6.19 2.82 8.09
C LEU A 290 7.45 3.54 8.58
N GLN A 291 7.59 3.74 9.90
CA GLN A 291 8.78 4.38 10.47
C GLN A 291 10.04 3.55 10.23
N GLY A 292 10.00 2.23 10.47
CA GLY A 292 11.14 1.36 10.20
C GLY A 292 11.54 1.34 8.73
N ARG A 293 10.55 1.41 7.81
CA ARG A 293 10.82 1.46 6.37
C ARG A 293 11.51 2.78 5.96
N VAL A 294 11.09 3.91 6.52
CA VAL A 294 11.74 5.21 6.25
C VAL A 294 13.21 5.18 6.69
N GLU A 295 13.50 4.64 7.87
CA GLU A 295 14.88 4.49 8.36
C GLU A 295 15.72 3.59 7.46
N GLU A 296 15.15 2.49 6.95
CA GLU A 296 15.83 1.59 6.02
C GLU A 296 16.12 2.27 4.67
N VAL A 297 15.17 3.05 4.13
CA VAL A 297 15.37 3.84 2.91
C VAL A 297 16.49 4.86 3.08
N LEU A 298 16.55 5.53 4.24
CA LEU A 298 17.60 6.48 4.56
C LEU A 298 18.95 5.80 4.79
N ALA A 299 18.96 4.56 5.30
CA ALA A 299 20.18 3.78 5.52
C ALA A 299 20.76 3.16 4.23
N TYR A 300 19.98 3.13 3.14
CA TYR A 300 20.37 2.56 1.85
C TYR A 300 21.53 3.33 1.21
N ASN A 301 21.38 4.66 1.11
CA ASN A 301 22.40 5.58 0.60
C ASN A 301 23.16 6.20 1.77
N LYS A 302 24.45 5.87 1.90
CA LYS A 302 25.31 6.33 2.99
C LYS A 302 26.21 7.50 2.58
N PHE A 303 25.74 8.32 1.65
CA PHE A 303 26.45 9.50 1.14
C PHE A 303 25.56 10.74 1.21
N ASP A 304 26.17 11.90 1.47
CA ASP A 304 25.45 13.17 1.66
C ASP A 304 25.36 14.01 0.36
N ILE A 305 26.29 13.80 -0.58
CA ILE A 305 26.42 14.61 -1.79
C ILE A 305 26.62 13.68 -2.99
N GLN A 306 25.81 13.87 -4.03
CA GLN A 306 25.99 13.23 -5.33
C GLN A 306 26.19 14.30 -6.41
N VAL A 307 27.22 14.14 -7.23
CA VAL A 307 27.50 15.03 -8.37
C VAL A 307 27.23 14.24 -9.65
N VAL A 308 26.23 14.66 -10.41
CA VAL A 308 25.88 14.06 -11.71
C VAL A 308 26.49 14.90 -12.83
N PHE A 309 27.31 14.26 -13.67
CA PHE A 309 28.00 14.94 -14.77
C PHE A 309 27.16 14.91 -16.06
N GLY A 310 27.23 15.99 -16.86
CA GLY A 310 26.57 16.04 -18.18
C GLY A 310 27.18 15.12 -19.24
N ARG A 311 28.34 14.51 -18.97
CA ARG A 311 28.96 13.44 -19.76
C ARG A 311 29.80 12.56 -18.85
N ALA A 312 30.12 11.34 -19.28
CA ALA A 312 31.01 10.46 -18.54
C ALA A 312 32.44 11.03 -18.46
N TYR A 313 33.04 10.97 -17.28
CA TYR A 313 34.43 11.35 -17.02
C TYR A 313 35.17 10.21 -16.33
N ARG A 314 36.48 10.12 -16.57
CA ARG A 314 37.34 9.16 -15.88
C ARG A 314 37.50 9.54 -14.41
N SER A 315 37.28 8.58 -13.50
CA SER A 315 37.36 8.79 -12.05
C SER A 315 38.71 9.37 -11.60
N ASN A 316 39.81 8.85 -12.18
CA ASN A 316 41.18 9.27 -11.87
C ASN A 316 41.50 10.74 -12.14
N LYS A 317 40.70 11.44 -12.95
CA LYS A 317 40.86 12.88 -13.19
C LYS A 317 40.13 13.74 -12.15
N ILE A 318 39.07 13.21 -11.54
CA ILE A 318 38.15 13.98 -10.69
C ILE A 318 38.43 13.73 -9.21
N GLU A 319 38.59 12.46 -8.81
CA GLU A 319 38.76 12.10 -7.41
C GLU A 319 39.91 12.83 -6.69
N PRO A 320 41.10 13.02 -7.31
CA PRO A 320 42.18 13.76 -6.64
C PRO A 320 41.81 15.20 -6.31
N ALA A 321 41.05 15.87 -7.19
CA ALA A 321 40.59 17.24 -6.96
C ALA A 321 39.54 17.30 -5.84
N LEU A 322 38.66 16.29 -5.75
CA LEU A 322 37.67 16.18 -4.67
C LEU A 322 38.36 15.91 -3.33
N ARG A 323 39.36 15.03 -3.27
CA ARG A 323 40.12 14.74 -2.03
C ARG A 323 40.81 15.97 -1.42
N ALA A 324 41.08 17.00 -2.22
CA ALA A 324 41.68 18.24 -1.74
C ALA A 324 40.69 19.13 -0.98
N ILE A 325 39.38 18.87 -1.06
CA ILE A 325 38.35 19.66 -0.37
C ILE A 325 38.26 19.22 1.09
N PRO A 326 38.48 20.12 2.07
CA PRO A 326 38.35 19.78 3.48
C PRO A 326 36.91 19.37 3.82
N GLY A 327 36.74 18.30 4.59
CA GLY A 327 35.43 17.81 5.03
C GLY A 327 34.88 16.62 4.25
N ILE A 328 35.53 16.20 3.15
CA ILE A 328 35.16 14.98 2.42
C ILE A 328 35.81 13.76 3.08
N ALA A 329 35.01 12.84 3.61
CA ALA A 329 35.47 11.65 4.32
C ALA A 329 35.75 10.44 3.40
N ALA A 330 34.94 10.27 2.36
CA ALA A 330 35.06 9.20 1.38
C ALA A 330 34.55 9.67 0.01
N ILE A 331 35.05 9.07 -1.07
CA ILE A 331 34.65 9.36 -2.46
C ILE A 331 34.52 8.02 -3.18
N GLU A 332 33.41 7.84 -3.89
CA GLU A 332 33.23 6.74 -4.84
C GLU A 332 32.72 7.31 -6.17
N SER A 333 33.27 6.80 -7.28
CA SER A 333 32.84 7.13 -8.63
C SER A 333 32.01 5.98 -9.19
N TRP A 334 30.76 6.25 -9.58
CA TRP A 334 29.87 5.23 -10.12
C TRP A 334 29.60 5.47 -11.60
N ALA A 335 29.39 4.39 -12.36
CA ALA A 335 28.91 4.47 -13.72
C ALA A 335 27.46 3.99 -13.79
N ASN A 336 26.66 4.64 -14.63
CA ASN A 336 25.29 4.22 -14.90
C ASN A 336 25.16 3.86 -16.38
N GLY A 337 24.32 2.88 -16.66
CA GLY A 337 23.94 2.47 -18.01
C GLY A 337 22.57 1.83 -18.01
N SER A 338 22.19 1.33 -19.18
CA SER A 338 20.95 0.59 -19.38
C SER A 338 21.30 -0.79 -19.92
N ALA A 339 20.59 -1.80 -19.45
CA ALA A 339 20.67 -3.17 -19.97
C ALA A 339 19.30 -3.61 -20.45
N ILE A 340 19.24 -4.32 -21.56
CA ILE A 340 18.02 -4.99 -22.03
C ILE A 340 18.23 -6.49 -21.88
N ARG A 341 17.29 -7.19 -21.23
CA ARG A 341 17.35 -8.65 -21.17
C ARG A 341 16.81 -9.22 -22.47
N ILE A 342 17.56 -10.15 -23.05
CA ILE A 342 17.10 -10.97 -24.17
C ILE A 342 16.58 -12.28 -23.60
N ARG A 343 15.27 -12.51 -23.76
CA ARG A 343 14.60 -13.72 -23.28
C ARG A 343 14.93 -14.92 -24.18
N PRO A 344 14.75 -16.16 -23.70
CA PRO A 344 15.03 -17.36 -24.50
C PRO A 344 14.21 -17.47 -25.81
N ASP A 345 13.07 -16.79 -25.89
CA ASP A 345 12.22 -16.72 -27.09
C ASP A 345 12.64 -15.60 -28.07
N GLY A 346 13.70 -14.86 -27.75
CA GLY A 346 14.21 -13.75 -28.56
C GLY A 346 13.52 -12.41 -28.31
N THR A 347 12.54 -12.35 -27.40
CA THR A 347 11.89 -11.09 -27.03
C THR A 347 12.74 -10.28 -26.04
N GLU A 348 12.56 -8.96 -26.05
CA GLU A 348 13.29 -8.04 -25.17
C GLU A 348 12.48 -7.68 -23.93
N SER A 349 13.17 -7.49 -22.80
CA SER A 349 12.56 -6.94 -21.58
C SER A 349 12.45 -5.43 -21.62
N ASP A 350 11.65 -4.90 -20.70
CA ASP A 350 11.77 -3.48 -20.36
C ASP A 350 13.21 -3.24 -19.84
N PRO A 351 13.81 -2.07 -20.14
CA PRO A 351 15.19 -1.82 -19.80
C PRO A 351 15.42 -1.77 -18.29
N ILE A 352 16.54 -2.36 -17.92
CA ILE A 352 17.06 -2.46 -16.57
C ILE A 352 18.09 -1.34 -16.39
N SER A 353 17.87 -0.46 -15.42
CA SER A 353 18.87 0.53 -15.03
C SER A 353 20.05 -0.20 -14.39
N VAL A 354 21.25 -0.05 -14.93
CA VAL A 354 22.45 -0.71 -14.39
C VAL A 354 23.36 0.33 -13.75
N THR A 355 23.62 0.17 -12.46
CA THR A 355 24.62 0.94 -11.72
C THR A 355 25.84 0.06 -11.48
N ALA A 356 26.97 0.51 -12.00
CA ALA A 356 28.27 -0.11 -11.78
C ALA A 356 29.01 0.64 -10.66
N LEU A 357 29.31 -0.08 -9.59
CA LEU A 357 29.96 0.44 -8.38
C LEU A 357 31.24 -0.32 -8.06
N PRO A 358 32.17 0.28 -7.29
CA PRO A 358 33.30 -0.43 -6.72
C PRO A 358 32.81 -1.62 -5.89
N ALA A 359 33.41 -2.80 -6.07
CA ALA A 359 32.92 -4.01 -5.44
C ALA A 359 33.03 -4.01 -3.89
N ASP A 360 33.84 -3.12 -3.33
CA ASP A 360 34.01 -2.84 -1.91
C ASP A 360 33.28 -1.55 -1.47
N SER A 361 32.29 -1.09 -2.24
CA SER A 361 31.50 0.10 -1.94
C SER A 361 30.95 0.05 -0.52
N THR A 362 31.18 1.14 0.21
CA THR A 362 30.64 1.36 1.55
C THR A 362 29.49 2.36 1.55
N MET A 363 29.30 3.06 0.42
CA MET A 363 28.28 4.10 0.22
C MET A 363 26.90 3.55 -0.14
N VAL A 364 26.82 2.29 -0.59
CA VAL A 364 25.54 1.58 -0.83
C VAL A 364 25.48 0.33 0.04
N GLY A 365 24.44 0.22 0.85
CA GLY A 365 24.22 -0.94 1.72
C GLY A 365 22.82 -1.50 1.54
N PRO A 366 22.57 -2.32 0.50
CA PRO A 366 21.25 -2.82 0.21
C PRO A 366 20.84 -3.94 1.17
N THR A 367 19.56 -3.98 1.53
CA THR A 367 18.97 -5.12 2.22
C THR A 367 18.82 -6.27 1.21
N MET A 368 19.60 -7.34 1.37
CA MET A 368 19.52 -8.52 0.52
C MET A 368 18.24 -9.31 0.83
N VAL A 369 17.44 -9.57 -0.21
CA VAL A 369 16.26 -10.44 -0.13
C VAL A 369 16.68 -11.91 -0.24
N SER A 370 17.61 -12.19 -1.15
CA SER A 370 18.22 -13.52 -1.28
C SER A 370 19.57 -13.45 -2.01
N GLY A 371 20.39 -14.48 -1.84
CA GLY A 371 21.73 -14.54 -2.41
C GLY A 371 22.74 -13.70 -1.66
N ARG A 372 23.70 -13.11 -2.38
CA ARG A 372 24.79 -12.31 -1.81
C ARG A 372 24.96 -10.99 -2.56
N TRP A 373 25.63 -10.04 -1.91
CA TRP A 373 26.11 -8.84 -2.58
C TRP A 373 27.30 -9.13 -3.50
N LEU A 374 27.67 -8.13 -4.30
CA LEU A 374 28.83 -8.17 -5.19
C LEU A 374 30.12 -8.29 -4.39
N VAL A 375 31.10 -9.00 -4.93
CA VAL A 375 32.45 -9.11 -4.36
C VAL A 375 33.52 -8.75 -5.40
N PRO A 376 34.74 -8.31 -5.00
CA PRO A 376 35.77 -7.86 -5.94
C PRO A 376 36.26 -8.89 -6.97
N SER A 377 36.03 -10.18 -6.71
CA SER A 377 36.37 -11.26 -7.64
C SER A 377 35.32 -11.50 -8.73
N ASP A 378 34.15 -10.89 -8.61
CA ASP A 378 33.08 -11.04 -9.58
C ASP A 378 33.45 -10.35 -10.89
N GLN A 379 33.14 -11.01 -12.02
CA GLN A 379 33.28 -10.44 -13.36
C GLN A 379 31.89 -10.23 -13.95
N ASN A 380 31.22 -11.30 -14.34
CA ASN A 380 29.88 -11.26 -14.93
C ASN A 380 28.76 -11.51 -13.91
N ALA A 381 28.86 -10.94 -12.71
CA ALA A 381 27.83 -11.06 -11.68
C ALA A 381 26.91 -9.83 -11.67
N ILE A 382 25.62 -10.06 -11.47
CA ILE A 382 24.63 -9.00 -11.30
C ILE A 382 23.77 -9.27 -10.07
N VAL A 383 23.51 -8.22 -9.30
CA VAL A 383 22.47 -8.21 -8.27
C VAL A 383 21.29 -7.41 -8.80
N LEU A 384 20.12 -8.01 -8.87
CA LEU A 384 18.92 -7.36 -9.41
C LEU A 384 18.02 -6.87 -8.28
N SER A 385 17.23 -5.83 -8.55
CA SER A 385 16.16 -5.40 -7.66
C SER A 385 15.09 -6.48 -7.55
N GLN A 386 14.47 -6.60 -6.38
CA GLN A 386 13.38 -7.57 -6.17
C GLN A 386 12.21 -7.40 -7.14
N SER A 387 11.98 -6.19 -7.68
CA SER A 387 10.94 -5.92 -8.68
C SER A 387 11.02 -6.83 -9.90
N VAL A 388 12.23 -7.26 -10.29
CA VAL A 388 12.43 -8.15 -11.45
C VAL A 388 11.69 -9.48 -11.32
N LEU A 389 11.45 -9.96 -10.09
CA LEU A 389 10.75 -11.24 -9.86
C LEU A 389 9.26 -11.17 -10.22
N THR A 390 8.70 -9.97 -10.34
CA THR A 390 7.31 -9.78 -10.76
C THR A 390 7.19 -9.75 -12.27
N ASP A 391 8.14 -9.07 -12.93
CA ASP A 391 8.10 -8.85 -14.38
C ASP A 391 8.77 -9.99 -15.17
N GLU A 392 9.79 -10.64 -14.59
CA GLU A 392 10.57 -11.73 -15.18
C GLU A 392 10.66 -12.91 -14.19
N PRO A 393 9.53 -13.63 -13.94
CA PRO A 393 9.44 -14.66 -12.90
C PRO A 393 10.29 -15.91 -13.18
N ASP A 394 10.83 -16.05 -14.39
CA ASP A 394 11.72 -17.14 -14.80
C ASP A 394 13.16 -16.93 -14.32
N ILE A 395 13.53 -15.72 -13.90
CA ILE A 395 14.86 -15.43 -13.37
C ILE A 395 14.99 -15.99 -11.95
N ALA A 396 15.96 -16.88 -11.75
CA ALA A 396 16.26 -17.49 -10.46
C ALA A 396 17.66 -17.11 -9.96
N LEU A 397 17.86 -17.24 -8.65
CA LEU A 397 19.19 -17.07 -8.05
C LEU A 397 20.18 -18.10 -8.63
N GLY A 398 21.33 -17.63 -9.11
CA GLY A 398 22.35 -18.45 -9.77
C GLY A 398 22.08 -18.72 -11.25
N SER A 399 20.94 -18.29 -11.80
CA SER A 399 20.66 -18.41 -13.22
C SER A 399 21.53 -17.47 -14.05
N GLN A 400 21.74 -17.84 -15.32
CA GLN A 400 22.38 -16.98 -16.30
C GLN A 400 21.32 -16.27 -17.13
N VAL A 401 21.50 -14.97 -17.31
CA VAL A 401 20.63 -14.11 -18.12
C VAL A 401 21.48 -13.43 -19.19
N THR A 402 20.96 -13.36 -20.41
CA THR A 402 21.59 -12.61 -21.49
C THR A 402 21.16 -11.16 -21.38
N LEU A 403 22.12 -10.26 -21.17
CA LEU A 403 21.89 -8.82 -21.14
C LEU A 403 22.64 -8.16 -22.30
N SER A 404 21.95 -7.33 -23.05
CA SER A 404 22.53 -6.40 -24.02
C SER A 404 22.83 -5.06 -23.33
N ILE A 405 24.10 -4.65 -23.33
CA ILE A 405 24.58 -3.39 -22.77
C ILE A 405 25.45 -2.70 -23.82
N ASP A 406 25.12 -1.46 -24.23
CA ASP A 406 25.77 -0.76 -25.34
C ASP A 406 25.92 -1.67 -26.59
N ASP A 407 24.81 -2.31 -27.00
CA ASP A 407 24.68 -3.25 -28.14
C ASP A 407 25.56 -4.52 -28.05
N LYS A 408 26.09 -4.82 -26.87
CA LYS A 408 26.89 -6.02 -26.63
C LYS A 408 26.14 -6.99 -25.75
N GLU A 409 25.72 -8.09 -26.36
CA GLU A 409 25.13 -9.22 -25.64
C GLU A 409 26.19 -9.98 -24.85
N ARG A 410 25.95 -10.14 -23.55
CA ARG A 410 26.78 -10.92 -22.64
C ARG A 410 25.93 -11.72 -21.68
N LEU A 411 26.45 -12.87 -21.25
CA LEU A 411 25.86 -13.70 -20.21
C LEU A 411 26.27 -13.19 -18.83
N TRP A 412 25.28 -12.90 -18.00
CA TRP A 412 25.43 -12.46 -16.62
C TRP A 412 24.84 -13.49 -15.66
N THR A 413 25.49 -13.71 -14.54
CA THR A 413 25.02 -14.60 -13.48
C THR A 413 24.32 -13.79 -12.40
N VAL A 414 23.07 -14.13 -12.11
CA VAL A 414 22.31 -13.47 -11.05
C VAL A 414 22.78 -14.00 -9.69
N VAL A 415 23.52 -13.19 -8.93
CA VAL A 415 24.12 -13.61 -7.64
C VAL A 415 23.33 -13.19 -6.42
N GLY A 416 22.33 -12.33 -6.61
CA GLY A 416 21.45 -11.90 -5.53
C GLY A 416 20.27 -11.08 -6.01
N PHE A 417 19.29 -10.95 -5.12
CA PHE A 417 18.19 -10.01 -5.24
C PHE A 417 18.21 -9.06 -4.05
N ALA A 418 18.23 -7.77 -4.33
CA ALA A 418 18.28 -6.71 -3.32
C ALA A 418 16.94 -5.96 -3.27
N GLN A 419 16.57 -5.50 -2.07
CA GLN A 419 15.49 -4.55 -1.94
C GLN A 419 16.00 -3.17 -2.35
N THR A 420 15.39 -2.58 -3.37
CA THR A 420 15.72 -1.23 -3.84
C THR A 420 14.62 -0.25 -3.45
N THR A 421 14.98 1.03 -3.46
CA THR A 421 14.12 2.18 -3.14
C THR A 421 13.50 2.83 -4.38
N GLU A 422 13.56 2.15 -5.53
CA GLU A 422 13.05 2.71 -6.77
C GLU A 422 11.53 2.78 -6.81
N PHE A 423 11.02 3.89 -7.35
CA PHE A 423 9.61 4.16 -7.55
C PHE A 423 9.24 3.91 -9.02
N GLY A 424 8.07 3.34 -9.27
CA GLY A 424 7.49 3.27 -10.64
C GLY A 424 7.82 2.02 -11.45
N GLY A 425 8.23 0.93 -10.79
CA GLY A 425 8.36 -0.39 -11.46
C GLY A 425 9.59 -0.54 -12.36
N SER A 426 10.57 0.37 -12.29
CA SER A 426 11.86 0.15 -12.93
C SER A 426 12.59 -1.02 -12.26
N VAL A 427 13.22 -1.84 -13.09
CA VAL A 427 14.14 -2.86 -12.61
C VAL A 427 15.53 -2.23 -12.57
N SER A 428 16.22 -2.42 -11.46
CA SER A 428 17.58 -1.94 -11.26
C SER A 428 18.54 -3.11 -11.09
N GLY A 429 19.74 -2.97 -11.63
CA GLY A 429 20.80 -3.95 -11.59
C GLY A 429 22.09 -3.32 -11.06
N TYR A 430 22.77 -4.03 -10.18
CA TYR A 430 24.06 -3.65 -9.64
C TYR A 430 25.12 -4.60 -10.14
N VAL A 431 26.21 -4.04 -10.66
CA VAL A 431 27.35 -4.78 -11.19
C VAL A 431 28.66 -4.17 -10.69
N THR A 432 29.76 -4.93 -10.80
CA THR A 432 31.09 -4.39 -10.49
C THR A 432 31.56 -3.45 -11.60
N ASP A 433 32.10 -2.29 -11.22
CA ASP A 433 32.66 -1.27 -12.10
C ASP A 433 33.66 -1.81 -13.13
N ARG A 434 34.57 -2.69 -12.73
CA ARG A 434 35.66 -3.20 -13.57
C ARG A 434 35.17 -3.91 -14.84
N TYR A 435 34.26 -4.87 -14.68
CA TYR A 435 33.74 -5.63 -15.82
C TYR A 435 32.78 -4.80 -16.67
N PHE A 436 31.99 -3.93 -16.04
CA PHE A 436 31.14 -2.99 -16.75
C PHE A 436 31.95 -2.01 -17.62
N ALA A 437 33.07 -1.52 -17.10
CA ALA A 437 34.03 -0.68 -17.83
C ALA A 437 34.63 -1.40 -19.05
N GLU A 438 34.97 -2.68 -18.91
CA GLU A 438 35.48 -3.51 -20.02
C GLU A 438 34.45 -3.68 -21.14
N ILE A 439 33.17 -3.90 -20.80
CA ILE A 439 32.10 -4.04 -21.80
C ILE A 439 31.79 -2.71 -22.49
N THR A 440 31.65 -1.64 -21.71
CA THR A 440 31.24 -0.32 -22.22
C THR A 440 32.41 0.49 -22.79
N ASN A 441 33.65 0.03 -22.64
CA ASN A 441 34.88 0.75 -22.98
C ASN A 441 34.99 2.12 -22.26
N ARG A 442 34.46 2.21 -21.03
CA ARG A 442 34.44 3.41 -20.18
C ARG A 442 35.32 3.15 -18.95
N VAL A 443 36.55 3.66 -18.95
CA VAL A 443 37.51 3.57 -17.81
C VAL A 443 37.64 4.91 -17.12
#